data_AF-A0A699QIY1-F1
#
_entry.id   AF-A0A699QIY1-F1
#
_cell.length_a   1.000
_cell.length_b   1.000
_cell.length_c   1.000
_cell.angle_alpha   90.00
_cell.angle_beta   90.00
_cell.angle_gamma   90.00
#
_symmetry.space_group_name_H-M   'P 1'
#
loop_
_entity.id
_entity.type
_entity.pdbx_description
1 polymer ?
#
loop_
_entity_poly.entity_id
_entity_poly.type
_entity_poly.pdbx_seq_one_letter_code
_entity_poly.pdbx_strand_id
1 'polypeptide(L)'
;MQNVPYASAVGSIMYAVRCTRPDVAFAQTVTSRFQQNPGDLHWTTVKNILKYLRNTKDMFLVYEGDLKRELRVSCYTDAGYLTDADDLKSQTKYMFVLNGGAVDWKSAKKSIFATSSVEAEYIAAFDVSKEAVWVRKFIYGLGVVLTIE
;
A
#
# COMPACT_ATOMS: atom_id res chain seq x y z
N MET A 1 16.93 14.20 -17.68
CA MET A 1 15.79 14.24 -16.73
C MET A 1 15.61 15.56 -15.95
N GLN A 2 16.51 16.56 -16.03
CA GLN A 2 16.42 17.78 -15.18
C GLN A 2 15.11 18.58 -15.30
N ASN A 3 14.47 18.62 -16.48
CA ASN A 3 13.24 19.40 -16.71
C ASN A 3 11.94 18.59 -16.54
N VAL A 4 12.03 17.33 -16.12
CA VAL A 4 10.86 16.47 -15.94
C VAL A 4 10.37 16.61 -14.50
N PRO A 5 9.08 16.89 -14.25
CA PRO A 5 8.54 17.08 -12.91
C PRO A 5 8.31 15.72 -12.21
N TYR A 6 9.35 14.90 -12.09
CA TYR A 6 9.27 13.52 -11.62
C TYR A 6 8.76 13.44 -10.18
N ALA A 7 9.40 14.17 -9.25
CA ALA A 7 9.01 14.18 -7.84
C ALA A 7 7.56 14.68 -7.65
N SER A 8 7.17 15.72 -8.39
CA SER A 8 5.79 16.23 -8.37
C SER A 8 4.80 15.18 -8.86
N ALA A 9 5.08 14.51 -9.98
CA ALA A 9 4.19 13.48 -10.52
C ALA A 9 4.05 12.28 -9.57
N VAL A 10 5.16 11.79 -9.00
CA VAL A 10 5.14 10.73 -7.98
C VAL A 10 4.36 11.15 -6.74
N GLY A 11 4.49 12.41 -6.30
CA GLY A 11 3.70 12.98 -5.20
C GLY A 11 2.20 13.03 -5.50
N SER A 12 1.81 13.43 -6.70
CA SER A 12 0.40 13.41 -7.12
C SER A 12 -0.17 11.98 -7.18
N ILE A 13 0.61 11.00 -7.65
CA ILE A 13 0.23 9.58 -7.62
C ILE A 13 0.10 9.11 -6.17
N MET A 14 1.03 9.49 -5.30
CA MET A 14 0.99 9.14 -3.88
C MET A 14 -0.29 9.65 -3.21
N TYR A 15 -0.76 10.85 -3.56
CA TYR A 15 -2.05 11.36 -3.08
C TYR A 15 -3.21 10.45 -3.51
N ALA A 16 -3.30 10.10 -4.80
CA ALA A 16 -4.33 9.19 -5.30
C ALA A 16 -4.27 7.82 -4.61
N VAL A 17 -3.06 7.29 -4.39
CA VAL A 17 -2.83 6.04 -3.67
C VAL A 17 -3.33 6.13 -2.24
N ARG A 18 -3.04 7.21 -1.51
CA ARG A 18 -3.43 7.35 -0.09
C ARG A 18 -4.92 7.58 0.10
N CYS A 19 -5.59 8.19 -0.87
CA CYS A 19 -7.00 8.52 -0.75
C CYS A 19 -7.93 7.44 -1.30
N THR A 20 -7.64 6.88 -2.49
CA THR A 20 -8.65 6.13 -3.26
C THR A 20 -8.12 4.97 -4.09
N ARG A 21 -6.79 4.85 -4.30
CA ARG A 21 -6.20 3.93 -5.30
C ARG A 21 -5.15 2.99 -4.70
N PRO A 22 -5.55 2.07 -3.80
CA PRO A 22 -4.63 1.09 -3.19
C PRO A 22 -3.93 0.19 -4.21
N ASP A 23 -4.59 -0.09 -5.33
CA ASP A 23 -4.13 -0.92 -6.44
C ASP A 23 -2.83 -0.41 -7.08
N VAL A 24 -2.56 0.90 -6.99
CA VAL A 24 -1.35 1.53 -7.54
C VAL A 24 -0.21 1.62 -6.52
N ALA A 25 -0.45 1.28 -5.25
CA ALA A 25 0.50 1.51 -4.16
C ALA A 25 1.89 0.90 -4.41
N PHE A 26 1.94 -0.31 -4.97
CA PHE A 26 3.22 -0.95 -5.27
C PHE A 26 4.02 -0.18 -6.32
N ALA A 27 3.40 0.15 -7.46
CA ALA A 27 4.06 0.85 -8.55
C ALA A 27 4.52 2.25 -8.11
N GLN A 28 3.71 2.93 -7.30
CA GLN A 28 4.07 4.21 -6.70
C GLN A 28 5.31 4.05 -5.78
N THR A 29 5.36 3.05 -4.91
CA THR A 29 6.52 2.78 -4.03
C THR A 29 7.79 2.41 -4.79
N VAL A 30 7.69 1.77 -5.97
CA VAL A 30 8.88 1.52 -6.81
C VAL A 30 9.39 2.83 -7.40
N THR A 31 8.51 3.64 -7.99
CA THR A 31 8.91 4.91 -8.61
C THR A 31 9.44 5.94 -7.61
N SER A 32 9.00 5.91 -6.35
CA SER A 32 9.49 6.85 -5.32
C SER A 32 10.96 6.67 -4.96
N ARG A 33 11.52 5.47 -5.15
CA ARG A 33 12.94 5.17 -4.87
C ARG A 33 13.91 6.00 -5.70
N PHE A 34 13.49 6.39 -6.90
CA PHE A 34 14.33 7.09 -7.88
C PHE A 34 14.09 8.59 -7.92
N GLN A 35 13.45 9.18 -6.90
CA GLN A 35 13.13 10.62 -6.90
C GLN A 35 14.36 11.53 -7.01
N GLN A 36 15.50 11.13 -6.41
CA GLN A 36 16.72 11.95 -6.42
C GLN A 36 17.45 11.91 -7.77
N ASN A 37 17.42 10.77 -8.46
CA ASN A 37 18.09 10.59 -9.74
C ASN A 37 17.25 9.69 -10.67
N PRO A 38 16.16 10.22 -11.23
CA PRO A 38 15.29 9.44 -12.10
C PRO A 38 15.88 9.31 -13.51
N GLY A 39 15.65 8.17 -14.16
CA GLY A 39 16.01 7.89 -15.55
C GLY A 39 14.79 7.81 -16.46
N ASP A 40 15.01 7.65 -17.76
CA ASP A 40 13.93 7.63 -18.76
C ASP A 40 12.98 6.44 -18.59
N LEU A 41 13.51 5.29 -18.15
CA LEU A 41 12.69 4.13 -17.79
C LEU A 41 11.76 4.45 -16.62
N HIS A 42 12.27 5.10 -15.57
CA HIS A 42 11.47 5.50 -14.40
C HIS A 42 10.36 6.46 -14.81
N TRP A 43 10.66 7.42 -15.70
CA TRP A 43 9.66 8.35 -16.21
C TRP A 43 8.58 7.66 -17.05
N THR A 44 8.97 6.68 -17.85
CA THR A 44 8.04 5.85 -18.61
C THR A 44 7.10 5.08 -17.69
N THR A 45 7.62 4.51 -16.59
CA THR A 45 6.80 3.85 -15.56
C THR A 45 5.81 4.82 -14.92
N VAL A 46 6.22 6.03 -14.56
CA VAL A 46 5.32 7.07 -14.02
C VAL A 46 4.21 7.42 -15.02
N LYS A 47 4.54 7.61 -16.31
CA LYS A 47 3.54 7.83 -17.36
C LYS A 47 2.57 6.67 -17.49
N ASN A 48 3.05 5.42 -17.38
CA ASN A 48 2.19 4.23 -17.43
C ASN A 48 1.22 4.20 -16.24
N ILE A 49 1.66 4.57 -15.03
CA ILE A 49 0.78 4.70 -13.87
C ILE A 49 -0.30 5.75 -14.13
N LEU A 50 0.07 6.93 -14.63
CA LEU A 50 -0.89 7.99 -14.95
C LEU A 50 -1.87 7.58 -16.05
N LYS A 51 -1.40 6.86 -17.07
CA LYS A 51 -2.25 6.29 -18.12
C LYS A 51 -3.24 5.27 -17.55
N TYR A 52 -2.78 4.40 -16.65
CA TYR A 52 -3.63 3.43 -15.96
C TYR A 52 -4.70 4.12 -15.12
N LEU A 53 -4.32 5.11 -14.31
CA LEU A 53 -5.26 5.92 -13.51
C LEU A 53 -6.29 6.62 -14.38
N ARG A 54 -5.88 7.20 -15.52
CA ARG A 54 -6.78 7.84 -16.49
C ARG A 54 -7.79 6.84 -17.08
N ASN A 55 -7.34 5.64 -17.42
CA ASN A 55 -8.19 4.60 -18.01
C ASN A 55 -9.12 3.94 -16.99
N THR A 56 -8.81 4.05 -15.70
CA THR A 56 -9.59 3.51 -14.59
C THR A 56 -10.12 4.62 -13.69
N LYS A 57 -10.35 5.82 -14.26
CA LYS A 57 -10.82 6.99 -13.52
C LYS A 57 -12.20 6.79 -12.87
N ASP A 58 -12.98 5.86 -13.44
CA ASP A 58 -14.34 5.56 -13.00
C ASP A 58 -14.36 4.43 -11.93
N MET A 59 -13.19 3.93 -11.50
CA MET A 59 -13.09 3.02 -10.35
C MET A 59 -13.15 3.80 -9.05
N PHE A 60 -13.90 3.30 -8.08
CA PHE A 60 -14.08 3.91 -6.76
C PHE A 60 -13.94 2.86 -5.66
N LEU A 61 -13.50 3.29 -4.48
CA LEU A 61 -13.59 2.46 -3.28
C LEU A 61 -15.05 2.40 -2.84
N VAL A 62 -15.55 1.17 -2.72
CA VAL A 62 -16.91 0.90 -2.30
C VAL A 62 -16.89 0.48 -0.84
N TYR A 63 -17.54 1.28 0.00
CA TYR A 63 -17.82 0.92 1.39
C TYR A 63 -19.21 0.30 1.46
N GLU A 64 -19.33 -0.91 0.92
CA GLU A 64 -20.55 -1.71 1.05
C GLU A 64 -20.48 -2.53 2.32
N GLY A 65 -21.01 -1.96 3.39
CA GLY A 65 -21.18 -2.66 4.64
C GLY A 65 -22.45 -3.51 4.65
N ASP A 66 -22.36 -4.74 5.13
CA ASP A 66 -23.56 -5.48 5.51
C ASP A 66 -24.14 -4.81 6.77
N LEU A 67 -25.21 -4.03 6.62
CA LEU A 67 -25.89 -3.33 7.71
C LEU A 67 -26.44 -4.30 8.78
N LYS A 68 -26.55 -5.59 8.47
CA LYS A 68 -27.04 -6.62 9.38
C LYS A 68 -25.91 -7.32 10.14
N ARG A 69 -24.65 -7.11 9.76
CA ARG A 69 -23.49 -7.69 10.46
C ARG A 69 -22.90 -6.68 11.42
N GLU A 70 -22.36 -7.21 12.51
CA GLU A 70 -21.49 -6.42 13.39
C GLU A 70 -20.30 -5.90 12.59
N LEU A 71 -19.92 -4.66 12.89
CA LEU A 71 -18.85 -3.98 12.18
C LEU A 71 -17.53 -4.73 12.46
N ARG A 72 -16.96 -5.33 11.42
CA ARG A 72 -15.75 -6.18 11.54
C ARG A 72 -14.58 -5.56 10.80
N VAL A 73 -13.43 -5.56 11.45
CA VAL A 73 -12.14 -5.20 10.85
C VAL A 73 -11.44 -6.50 10.49
N SER A 74 -10.95 -6.60 9.26
CA SER A 74 -10.09 -7.68 8.81
C SER A 74 -8.82 -7.11 8.22
N CYS A 75 -7.70 -7.81 8.40
CA CYS A 75 -6.42 -7.40 7.86
C CYS A 75 -5.83 -8.49 6.99
N TYR A 76 -5.33 -8.11 5.82
CA TYR A 76 -4.59 -8.97 4.92
C TYR A 76 -3.15 -8.47 4.84
N THR A 77 -2.19 -9.39 4.84
CA THR A 77 -0.76 -9.11 4.68
C THR A 77 -0.18 -10.06 3.65
N ASP A 78 0.84 -9.57 2.95
CA ASP A 78 1.58 -10.33 1.93
C ASP A 78 3.04 -9.84 1.88
N ALA A 79 3.96 -10.75 1.54
CA ALA A 79 5.37 -10.43 1.37
C ALA A 79 5.92 -10.94 0.04
N GLY A 80 6.49 -10.02 -0.74
CA GLY A 80 7.26 -10.37 -1.92
C GLY A 80 8.73 -10.58 -1.59
N TYR A 81 9.20 -11.83 -1.60
CA TYR A 81 10.61 -12.19 -1.39
C TYR A 81 11.49 -11.79 -2.59
N LEU A 82 12.65 -11.18 -2.30
CA LEU A 82 13.64 -10.69 -3.29
C LEU A 82 13.02 -9.90 -4.45
N THR A 83 12.01 -9.08 -4.15
CA THR A 83 11.22 -8.39 -5.18
C THR A 83 11.87 -7.13 -5.74
N ASP A 84 12.87 -6.58 -5.05
CA ASP A 84 13.70 -5.51 -5.60
C ASP A 84 14.87 -6.08 -6.41
N ALA A 85 14.98 -5.74 -7.68
CA ALA A 85 16.08 -6.19 -8.52
C ALA A 85 17.42 -5.51 -8.16
N ASP A 86 17.40 -4.33 -7.55
CA ASP A 86 18.62 -3.55 -7.29
C ASP A 86 19.39 -4.04 -6.07
N ASP A 87 18.67 -4.38 -4.99
CA ASP A 87 19.27 -4.80 -3.71
C ASP A 87 18.66 -6.07 -3.12
N LEU A 88 17.81 -6.76 -3.89
CA LEU A 88 17.19 -8.04 -3.51
C LEU A 88 16.37 -7.94 -2.22
N LYS A 89 15.98 -6.73 -1.79
CA LYS A 89 15.14 -6.58 -0.60
C LYS A 89 13.70 -6.97 -0.89
N SER A 90 13.07 -7.48 0.16
CA SER A 90 11.68 -7.90 0.11
C SER A 90 10.73 -6.70 0.20
N GLN A 91 9.51 -6.88 -0.30
CA GLN A 91 8.43 -5.90 -0.22
C GLN A 91 7.35 -6.44 0.71
N THR A 92 6.81 -5.60 1.59
CA THR A 92 5.61 -5.93 2.37
C THR A 92 4.43 -5.13 1.89
N LYS A 93 3.27 -5.78 1.87
CA LYS A 93 1.99 -5.16 1.60
C LYS A 93 0.98 -5.55 2.67
N TYR A 94 0.08 -4.62 2.98
CA TYR A 94 -1.08 -4.94 3.80
C TYR A 94 -2.30 -4.13 3.36
N MET A 95 -3.47 -4.63 3.74
CA MET A 95 -4.75 -3.96 3.54
C MET A 95 -5.68 -4.26 4.72
N PHE A 96 -6.11 -3.21 5.40
CA PHE A 96 -7.19 -3.24 6.37
C PHE A 96 -8.51 -3.00 5.66
N VAL A 97 -9.48 -3.87 5.93
CA VAL A 97 -10.83 -3.83 5.41
C VAL A 97 -11.79 -3.69 6.58
N LEU A 98 -12.66 -2.69 6.53
CA LEU A 98 -13.72 -2.45 7.48
C LEU A 98 -15.06 -2.70 6.80
N ASN A 99 -15.77 -3.73 7.26
CA ASN A 99 -17.07 -4.13 6.73
C ASN A 99 -17.10 -4.14 5.18
N GLY A 100 -16.15 -4.83 4.56
CA GLY A 100 -16.04 -4.96 3.10
C GLY A 100 -15.31 -3.81 2.38
N GLY A 101 -15.18 -2.62 2.98
CA GLY A 101 -14.47 -1.49 2.38
C GLY A 101 -13.02 -1.36 2.84
N ALA A 102 -12.08 -1.11 1.93
CA ALA A 102 -10.68 -0.86 2.29
C ALA A 102 -10.51 0.50 3.01
N VAL A 103 -9.85 0.51 4.17
CA VAL A 103 -9.70 1.71 5.02
C VAL A 103 -8.25 2.16 5.23
N ASP A 104 -7.32 1.22 5.25
CA ASP A 104 -5.89 1.53 5.31
C ASP A 104 -5.11 0.47 4.52
N TRP A 105 -4.03 0.89 3.88
CA TRP A 105 -3.20 0.02 3.08
C TRP A 105 -1.81 0.60 2.92
N LYS A 106 -0.87 -0.29 2.63
CA LYS A 106 0.52 0.09 2.42
C LYS A 106 1.21 -0.88 1.50
N SER A 107 2.15 -0.37 0.71
CA SER A 107 3.20 -1.18 0.09
C SER A 107 4.55 -0.54 0.39
N ALA A 108 5.44 -1.27 1.05
CA ALA A 108 6.73 -0.74 1.48
C ALA A 108 7.86 -1.72 1.20
N LYS A 109 9.00 -1.18 0.74
CA LYS A 109 10.26 -1.92 0.66
C LYS A 109 10.78 -2.12 2.08
N LYS A 110 11.20 -3.34 2.42
CA LYS A 110 11.81 -3.61 3.72
C LYS A 110 13.22 -3.03 3.78
N SER A 111 13.62 -2.57 4.97
CA SER A 111 15.00 -2.15 5.24
C SER A 111 15.92 -3.36 5.45
N ILE A 112 15.38 -4.42 6.05
CA ILE A 112 16.10 -5.66 6.37
C ILE A 112 16.06 -6.67 5.22
N PHE A 113 17.11 -7.49 5.15
CA PHE A 113 17.22 -8.58 4.20
C PHE A 113 16.57 -9.83 4.80
N ALA A 114 15.61 -10.42 4.09
CA ALA A 114 15.07 -11.73 4.45
C ALA A 114 15.92 -12.81 3.76
N THR A 115 16.14 -13.93 4.43
CA THR A 115 16.89 -15.08 3.90
C THR A 115 16.00 -16.15 3.27
N SER A 116 14.68 -16.04 3.47
CA SER A 116 13.67 -16.92 2.87
C SER A 116 12.35 -16.19 2.65
N SER A 117 11.47 -16.77 1.82
CA SER A 117 10.10 -16.27 1.65
C SER A 117 9.30 -16.35 2.95
N VAL A 118 9.48 -17.41 3.74
CA VAL A 118 8.83 -17.58 5.04
C VAL A 118 9.24 -16.47 6.01
N GLU A 119 10.53 -16.12 6.03
CA GLU A 119 11.01 -15.01 6.86
C GLU A 119 10.43 -13.67 6.41
N ALA A 120 10.35 -13.43 5.09
CA ALA A 120 9.74 -12.22 4.56
C ALA A 120 8.26 -12.09 4.98
N GLU A 121 7.49 -13.18 4.92
CA GLU A 121 6.11 -13.27 5.39
C GLU A 121 6.00 -13.02 6.90
N TYR A 122 6.88 -13.63 7.69
CA TYR A 122 6.91 -13.42 9.14
C TYR A 122 7.16 -11.95 9.50
N ILE A 123 8.12 -11.30 8.84
CA ILE A 123 8.42 -9.88 9.06
C ILE A 123 7.24 -9.01 8.60
N ALA A 124 6.57 -9.37 7.50
CA ALA A 124 5.36 -8.67 7.05
C ALA A 124 4.26 -8.75 8.11
N ALA A 125 3.93 -9.96 8.58
CA ALA A 125 2.94 -10.19 9.63
C ALA A 125 3.30 -9.46 10.94
N PHE A 126 4.56 -9.47 11.34
CA PHE A 126 5.03 -8.74 12.52
C PHE A 126 4.80 -7.22 12.38
N ASP A 127 5.17 -6.63 11.24
CA ASP A 127 4.96 -5.20 11.02
C ASP A 127 3.48 -4.83 11.01
N VAL A 128 2.64 -5.66 10.37
CA VAL A 128 1.19 -5.46 10.29
C VAL A 128 0.53 -5.64 11.65
N SER A 129 1.02 -6.54 12.50
CA SER A 129 0.48 -6.73 13.85
C SER A 129 0.60 -5.47 14.72
N LYS A 130 1.68 -4.68 14.53
CA LYS A 130 1.85 -3.38 15.22
C LYS A 130 0.79 -2.37 14.78
N GLU A 131 0.54 -2.30 13.47
CA GLU A 131 -0.52 -1.44 12.92
C GLU A 131 -1.91 -1.92 13.39
N ALA A 132 -2.16 -3.23 13.43
CA ALA A 132 -3.42 -3.79 13.90
C ALA A 132 -3.71 -3.45 15.37
N VAL A 133 -2.69 -3.46 16.23
CA VAL A 133 -2.83 -2.99 17.63
C VAL A 133 -3.23 -1.52 17.68
N TRP A 134 -2.66 -0.68 16.82
CA TRP A 134 -3.03 0.73 16.73
C TRP A 134 -4.47 0.91 16.25
N VAL A 135 -4.86 0.25 15.15
CA VAL A 135 -6.22 0.28 14.61
C VAL A 135 -7.24 -0.18 15.65
N ARG A 136 -6.92 -1.23 16.43
CA ARG A 136 -7.80 -1.72 17.51
C ARG A 136 -8.04 -0.65 18.57
N LYS A 137 -6.97 0.00 19.03
CA LYS A 137 -7.07 1.08 20.03
C LYS A 137 -7.86 2.28 19.49
N PHE A 138 -7.60 2.65 18.24
CA PHE A 138 -8.30 3.76 17.59
C PHE A 138 -9.80 3.50 17.50
N ILE A 139 -10.20 2.33 17.00
CA ILE A 139 -11.61 1.97 16.84
C ILE A 139 -12.32 1.80 18.19
N TYR A 140 -11.64 1.19 19.17
CA TYR A 140 -12.16 1.10 20.53
C TYR A 140 -12.39 2.49 21.15
N GLY A 141 -11.46 3.42 20.95
CA GLY A 141 -11.58 4.80 21.42
C GLY A 141 -12.72 5.59 20.76
N LEU A 142 -13.09 5.26 19.51
CA LEU A 142 -14.26 5.83 18.83
C LEU A 142 -15.58 5.21 19.30
N GLY A 143 -15.56 4.08 20.02
CA GLY A 143 -16.76 3.37 20.48
C GLY A 143 -17.53 2.66 19.35
N VAL A 144 -16.87 2.36 18.22
CA VAL A 144 -17.55 1.87 16.99
C VAL A 144 -17.49 0.34 16.86
N VAL A 145 -16.49 -0.34 17.44
CA VAL A 145 -16.34 -1.81 17.42
C VAL A 145 -15.72 -2.33 18.70
N LEU A 146 -16.15 -3.52 19.14
CA LEU A 146 -15.62 -4.20 20.33
C LEU A 146 -14.32 -5.00 20.08
N THR A 147 -14.06 -5.47 18.86
CA THR A 147 -12.93 -6.38 18.57
C THR A 147 -12.41 -6.32 17.12
N ILE A 148 -11.10 -6.51 16.95
CA ILE A 148 -10.45 -6.84 15.66
C ILE A 148 -10.16 -8.33 15.67
N GLU A 149 -10.51 -9.03 14.59
CA GLU A 149 -10.17 -10.43 14.36
C GLU A 149 -9.04 -10.57 13.34
#